data_AF-A0AA39W698-F1
#
_entry.id   AF-A0AA39W698-F1
#
_cell.length_a   1.000
_cell.length_b   1.000
_cell.length_c   1.000
_cell.angle_alpha   90.00
_cell.angle_beta   90.00
_cell.angle_gamma   90.00
#
_symmetry.space_group_name_H-M   'P 1'
#
loop_
_entity.id
_entity.type
_entity.pdbx_description
1 polymer ?
#
loop_
_entity_poly.entity_id
_entity_poly.type
_entity_poly.pdbx_seq_one_letter_code
_entity_poly.pdbx_strand_id
1 'polypeptide(L)'
;MEENQVAEMAWGLANSKQPFLWVLRPGSVHVSESVDLLLDNIKETVRERGCIVKWAAQKEVLAHSAVGGFWTHCGWNSTLESASEGVPMICRPFSWDQKINCRYVSHVWRVGIELENVFERGEIERAIKLLMVEREGEEIRQRAADLKLKLQLSVQKGGSSYNSLNEFVKHIMSV
;
A
#
# COMPACT_ATOMS: atom_id res chain seq x y z
N MET A 1 13.21 -7.07 8.33
CA MET A 1 13.80 -6.95 6.98
C MET A 1 15.29 -7.09 7.13
N GLU A 2 15.89 -7.93 6.31
CA GLU A 2 17.35 -8.09 6.24
C GLU A 2 17.99 -6.84 5.64
N GLU A 3 19.26 -6.57 5.95
CA GLU A 3 19.98 -5.37 5.48
C GLU A 3 19.98 -5.26 3.95
N ASN A 4 20.16 -6.38 3.25
CA ASN A 4 20.12 -6.41 1.80
C ASN A 4 18.75 -5.98 1.26
N GLN A 5 17.65 -6.37 1.90
CA GLN A 5 16.31 -5.93 1.52
C GLN A 5 16.15 -4.43 1.74
N VAL A 6 16.67 -3.88 2.84
CA VAL A 6 16.63 -2.43 3.07
C VAL A 6 17.37 -1.69 1.95
N ALA A 7 18.53 -2.19 1.52
CA ALA A 7 19.28 -1.65 0.40
C ALA A 7 18.51 -1.72 -0.93
N GLU A 8 17.97 -2.88 -1.30
CA GLU A 8 17.20 -3.04 -2.54
C GLU A 8 15.96 -2.13 -2.55
N MET A 9 15.26 -2.03 -1.42
CA MET A 9 14.09 -1.13 -1.30
C MET A 9 14.47 0.34 -1.42
N ALA A 10 15.51 0.79 -0.71
CA ALA A 10 15.92 2.17 -0.72
C ALA A 10 16.39 2.61 -2.12
N TRP A 11 17.18 1.77 -2.80
CA TRP A 11 17.61 2.05 -4.17
C TRP A 11 16.47 1.95 -5.18
N GLY A 12 15.55 0.99 -5.04
CA GLY A 12 14.37 0.90 -5.91
C GLY A 12 13.48 2.15 -5.81
N LEU A 13 13.23 2.63 -4.59
CA LEU A 13 12.54 3.91 -4.34
C LEU A 13 13.29 5.08 -4.98
N ALA A 14 14.60 5.21 -4.72
CA ALA A 14 15.40 6.33 -5.25
C ALA A 14 15.50 6.34 -6.79
N ASN A 15 15.57 5.16 -7.41
CA ASN A 15 15.70 4.99 -8.86
C ASN A 15 14.38 5.24 -9.60
N SER A 16 13.23 4.98 -8.95
CA SER A 16 11.90 5.26 -9.52
C SER A 16 11.68 6.73 -9.90
N LYS A 17 12.46 7.64 -9.28
CA LYS A 17 12.31 9.11 -9.34
C LYS A 17 10.95 9.63 -8.89
N GLN A 18 10.09 8.78 -8.31
CA GLN A 18 8.81 9.19 -7.74
C GLN A 18 8.96 9.70 -6.31
N PRO A 19 8.06 10.58 -5.84
CA PRO A 19 7.99 10.94 -4.43
C PRO A 19 7.56 9.75 -3.58
N PHE A 20 8.10 9.62 -2.37
CA PHE A 20 7.70 8.56 -1.44
C PHE A 20 7.74 8.99 0.02
N LEU A 21 6.84 8.39 0.81
CA LEU A 21 6.90 8.35 2.27
C LEU A 21 7.14 6.90 2.67
N TRP A 22 8.28 6.63 3.30
CA TRP A 22 8.65 5.29 3.76
C TRP A 22 8.68 5.22 5.29
N VAL A 23 7.82 4.36 5.84
CA VAL A 23 7.78 4.11 7.29
C VAL A 23 8.74 2.96 7.64
N LEU A 24 9.81 3.29 8.35
CA LEU A 24 10.78 2.34 8.89
C LEU A 24 10.64 2.25 10.41
N ARG A 25 9.82 1.30 10.89
CA ARG A 25 9.53 1.17 12.32
C ARG A 25 10.74 0.62 13.09
N PRO A 26 11.03 1.14 14.30
CA PRO A 26 12.02 0.54 15.19
C PRO A 26 11.74 -0.95 15.40
N GLY A 27 12.78 -1.79 15.30
CA GLY A 27 12.67 -3.25 15.42
C GLY A 27 12.18 -3.98 14.15
N SER A 28 11.80 -3.28 13.08
CA SER A 28 11.49 -3.92 11.78
C SER A 28 12.73 -4.19 10.92
N VAL A 29 13.85 -3.58 11.27
CA VAL A 29 15.16 -3.73 10.65
C VAL A 29 16.18 -3.92 11.77
N HIS A 30 17.12 -4.84 11.59
CA HIS A 30 18.34 -4.85 12.38
C HIS A 30 19.17 -3.64 11.95
N VAL A 31 19.09 -2.55 12.71
CA VAL A 31 19.81 -1.33 12.40
C VAL A 31 21.27 -1.55 12.77
N SER A 32 22.11 -1.65 11.74
CA SER A 32 23.57 -1.62 11.83
C SER A 32 24.09 -0.29 11.28
N GLU A 33 25.34 0.02 11.59
CA GLU A 33 26.01 1.23 11.10
C GLU A 33 26.00 1.32 9.56
N SER A 34 26.07 0.18 8.87
CA SER A 34 25.98 0.10 7.41
C SER A 34 24.60 0.55 6.88
N VAL A 35 23.53 0.16 7.56
CA VAL A 35 22.15 0.55 7.21
C VAL A 35 21.92 2.04 7.46
N ASP A 36 22.43 2.59 8.56
CA ASP A 36 22.29 4.02 8.85
C ASP A 36 23.01 4.87 7.79
N LEU A 37 24.26 4.52 7.44
CA LEU A 37 25.01 5.17 6.37
C LEU A 37 24.30 5.08 5.01
N LEU A 38 23.72 3.92 4.69
CA LEU A 38 22.91 3.75 3.49
C LEU A 38 21.70 4.71 3.47
N LEU A 39 20.96 4.80 4.58
CA LEU A 39 19.77 5.65 4.65
C LEU A 39 20.13 7.13 4.52
N ASP A 40 21.28 7.55 5.06
CA ASP A 40 21.77 8.93 4.91
C ASP A 40 22.17 9.24 3.46
N ASN A 41 22.91 8.34 2.81
CA ASN A 41 23.22 8.46 1.38
C ASN A 41 21.96 8.55 0.52
N ILE A 42 20.92 7.79 0.88
CA ILE A 42 19.63 7.80 0.18
C ILE A 42 18.91 9.13 0.40
N LYS A 43 18.88 9.68 1.63
CA LYS A 43 18.30 11.00 1.91
C LYS A 43 18.96 12.09 1.07
N GLU A 44 20.29 12.08 0.96
CA GLU A 44 21.02 13.03 0.10
C GLU A 44 20.68 12.87 -1.38
N THR A 45 20.52 11.62 -1.84
CA THR A 45 20.19 11.29 -3.23
C THR A 45 18.76 11.70 -3.61
N VAL A 46 17.80 11.47 -2.72
CA VAL A 46 16.37 11.72 -2.99
C VAL A 46 15.94 13.14 -2.69
N ARG A 47 16.64 13.83 -1.78
CA ARG A 47 16.33 15.20 -1.32
C ARG A 47 14.86 15.30 -0.94
N GLU A 48 14.16 16.32 -1.43
CA GLU A 48 12.76 16.62 -1.12
C GLU A 48 11.75 15.57 -1.65
N ARG A 49 12.18 14.62 -2.50
CA ARG A 49 11.29 13.57 -3.03
C ARG A 49 11.09 12.41 -2.05
N GLY A 50 11.96 12.23 -1.06
CA GLY A 50 11.88 11.09 -0.15
C GLY A 50 11.76 11.52 1.29
N CYS A 51 10.77 10.99 2.00
CA CYS A 51 10.62 11.16 3.43
C CYS A 51 10.66 9.80 4.12
N ILE A 52 11.55 9.63 5.09
CA ILE A 52 11.70 8.39 5.87
C ILE A 52 11.35 8.69 7.31
N VAL A 53 10.35 8.00 7.86
CA VAL A 53 9.82 8.24 9.20
C VAL A 53 9.67 6.95 10.00
N LYS A 54 9.67 7.04 11.33
CA LYS A 54 9.49 5.87 12.20
C LYS A 54 8.03 5.43 12.33
N TRP A 55 7.10 6.36 12.11
CA TRP A 55 5.67 6.15 12.20
C TRP A 55 4.94 7.21 11.36
N ALA A 56 3.77 6.85 10.84
CA ALA A 56 2.87 7.77 10.17
C ALA A 56 1.42 7.39 10.50
N ALA A 57 0.53 8.38 10.53
CA ALA A 57 -0.91 8.19 10.66
C ALA A 57 -1.47 7.63 9.35
N GLN A 58 -1.35 6.31 9.15
CA GLN A 58 -1.61 5.64 7.87
C GLN A 58 -2.95 6.03 7.24
N LYS A 59 -4.02 6.08 8.03
CA LYS A 59 -5.35 6.49 7.56
C LYS A 59 -5.37 7.91 6.99
N GLU A 60 -4.72 8.86 7.66
CA GLU A 60 -4.61 10.26 7.20
C GLU A 60 -3.73 10.37 5.96
N VAL A 61 -2.63 9.60 5.91
CA VAL A 61 -1.76 9.52 4.73
C VAL A 61 -2.56 9.01 3.53
N LEU A 62 -3.27 7.88 3.66
CA LEU A 62 -4.04 7.30 2.56
C LEU A 62 -5.21 8.19 2.12
N ALA A 63 -5.78 9.00 3.01
CA ALA A 63 -6.82 9.96 2.67
C ALA A 63 -6.28 11.22 1.96
N HIS A 64 -4.96 11.42 1.94
CA HIS A 64 -4.34 12.62 1.38
C HIS A 64 -4.26 12.55 -0.15
N SER A 65 -4.68 13.62 -0.84
CA SER A 65 -4.76 13.67 -2.31
C SER A 65 -3.44 13.50 -3.06
N ALA A 66 -2.31 13.79 -2.39
CA ALA A 66 -0.97 13.59 -2.95
C ALA A 66 -0.53 12.11 -2.99
N VAL A 67 -1.27 11.19 -2.34
CA VAL A 67 -0.91 9.77 -2.35
C VAL A 67 -1.48 9.09 -3.59
N GLY A 68 -0.57 8.71 -4.50
CA GLY A 68 -0.93 8.03 -5.75
C GLY A 68 -0.86 6.50 -5.71
N GLY A 69 -0.29 5.92 -4.65
CA GLY A 69 -0.17 4.46 -4.50
C GLY A 69 0.34 4.06 -3.12
N PHE A 70 0.02 2.83 -2.72
CA PHE A 70 0.36 2.28 -1.41
C PHE A 70 1.07 0.94 -1.53
N TRP A 71 2.34 0.91 -1.13
CA TRP A 71 3.04 -0.35 -0.96
C TRP A 71 2.68 -1.00 0.37
N THR A 72 1.99 -2.12 0.30
CA THR A 72 1.43 -2.81 1.47
C THR A 72 1.78 -4.30 1.49
N HIS A 73 1.77 -4.84 2.70
CA HIS A 73 1.85 -6.27 2.96
C HIS A 73 0.49 -6.97 2.85
N CYS A 74 -0.57 -6.26 2.46
CA CYS A 74 -1.93 -6.81 2.28
C CYS A 74 -2.57 -7.36 3.55
N GLY A 75 -2.24 -6.82 4.73
CA GLY A 75 -3.05 -7.02 5.92
C GLY A 75 -4.44 -6.42 5.71
N TRP A 76 -5.49 -7.13 6.12
CA TRP A 76 -6.87 -6.81 5.72
C TRP A 76 -7.30 -5.38 6.07
N ASN A 77 -6.93 -4.89 7.27
CA ASN A 77 -7.23 -3.51 7.66
C ASN A 77 -6.58 -2.49 6.72
N SER A 78 -5.30 -2.67 6.40
CA SER A 78 -4.58 -1.77 5.49
C SER A 78 -5.11 -1.85 4.06
N THR A 79 -5.54 -3.04 3.63
CA THR A 79 -6.22 -3.23 2.34
C THR A 79 -7.55 -2.47 2.30
N LEU A 80 -8.36 -2.57 3.36
CA LEU A 80 -9.64 -1.85 3.44
C LEU A 80 -9.45 -0.33 3.51
N GLU A 81 -8.46 0.16 4.26
CA GLU A 81 -8.12 1.60 4.29
C GLU A 81 -7.75 2.10 2.89
N SER A 82 -6.86 1.39 2.18
CA SER A 82 -6.46 1.75 0.82
C SER A 82 -7.62 1.74 -0.15
N ALA A 83 -8.45 0.69 -0.12
CA ALA A 83 -9.61 0.55 -1.00
C ALA A 83 -10.68 1.61 -0.70
N SER A 84 -10.89 1.94 0.58
CA SER A 84 -11.84 2.98 1.00
C SER A 84 -11.39 4.37 0.57
N GLU A 85 -10.08 4.58 0.42
CA GLU A 85 -9.54 5.85 -0.09
C GLU A 85 -9.28 5.86 -1.60
N GLY A 86 -9.46 4.73 -2.28
CA GLY A 86 -9.24 4.61 -3.73
C GLY A 86 -7.78 4.65 -4.12
N VAL A 87 -6.88 4.35 -3.18
CA VAL A 87 -5.44 4.30 -3.41
C VAL A 87 -5.08 2.91 -3.94
N PRO A 88 -4.47 2.80 -5.13
CA PRO A 88 -4.08 1.50 -5.65
C PRO A 88 -2.85 0.96 -4.91
N MET A 89 -2.62 -0.35 -5.01
CA MET A 89 -1.64 -1.03 -4.17
C MET A 89 -0.48 -1.66 -4.94
N ILE A 90 0.72 -1.58 -4.36
CA ILE A 90 1.82 -2.51 -4.65
C ILE A 90 1.82 -3.54 -3.52
N CYS A 91 1.61 -4.79 -3.85
CA CYS A 91 1.35 -5.87 -2.91
C CYS A 91 2.61 -6.72 -2.69
N ARG A 92 3.05 -6.84 -1.44
CA ARG A 92 4.11 -7.77 -1.04
C ARG A 92 3.72 -8.49 0.25
N PRO A 93 2.94 -9.58 0.17
CA PRO A 93 2.47 -10.28 1.36
C PRO A 93 3.63 -10.94 2.11
N PHE A 94 3.54 -10.99 3.44
CA PHE A 94 4.57 -11.58 4.31
C PHE A 94 4.08 -12.86 5.00
N SER A 95 2.88 -12.86 5.57
CA SER A 95 2.40 -13.92 6.48
C SER A 95 0.88 -14.11 6.43
N TRP A 96 0.40 -15.25 6.96
CA TRP A 96 -1.03 -15.52 7.18
C TRP A 96 -1.89 -15.39 5.90
N ASP A 97 -3.04 -14.76 6.03
CA ASP A 97 -4.05 -14.48 4.99
C ASP A 97 -3.59 -13.42 3.97
N GLN A 98 -2.46 -12.75 4.20
CA GLN A 98 -1.97 -11.67 3.33
C GLN A 98 -1.76 -12.12 1.88
N LYS A 99 -1.35 -13.37 1.66
CA LYS A 99 -1.19 -13.93 0.30
C LYS A 99 -2.54 -14.04 -0.42
N ILE A 100 -3.59 -14.40 0.31
CA ILE A 100 -4.95 -14.47 -0.24
C ILE A 100 -5.45 -13.05 -0.53
N ASN A 101 -5.28 -12.13 0.43
CA ASN A 101 -5.65 -10.72 0.26
C ASN A 101 -4.92 -10.08 -0.94
N CYS A 102 -3.63 -10.38 -1.12
CA CYS A 102 -2.83 -9.96 -2.26
C CYS A 102 -3.45 -10.43 -3.58
N ARG A 103 -3.90 -11.69 -3.67
CA ARG A 103 -4.56 -12.22 -4.88
C ARG A 103 -5.92 -11.57 -5.15
N TYR A 104 -6.70 -11.25 -4.11
CA TYR A 104 -7.91 -10.46 -4.28
C TYR A 104 -7.60 -9.07 -4.86
N VAL A 105 -6.62 -8.37 -4.30
CA VAL A 105 -6.23 -7.03 -4.76
C VAL A 105 -5.72 -7.04 -6.20
N SER A 106 -4.82 -7.96 -6.53
CA SER A 106 -4.12 -7.99 -7.82
C SER A 106 -4.90 -8.68 -8.94
N HIS A 107 -5.58 -9.79 -8.68
CA HIS A 107 -6.18 -10.61 -9.73
C HIS A 107 -7.70 -10.47 -9.82
N VAL A 108 -8.39 -10.31 -8.69
CA VAL A 108 -9.86 -10.25 -8.63
C VAL A 108 -10.34 -8.82 -8.81
N TRP A 109 -9.93 -7.90 -7.94
CA TRP A 109 -10.31 -6.49 -8.01
C TRP A 109 -9.46 -5.71 -9.03
N ARG A 110 -8.23 -6.18 -9.28
CA ARG A 110 -7.27 -5.56 -10.22
C ARG A 110 -7.01 -4.09 -9.90
N VAL A 111 -6.90 -3.79 -8.60
CA VAL A 111 -6.60 -2.47 -8.02
C VAL A 111 -5.18 -2.39 -7.47
N GLY A 112 -4.34 -3.36 -7.81
CA GLY A 112 -2.93 -3.36 -7.44
C GLY A 112 -2.12 -4.36 -8.24
N ILE A 113 -0.80 -4.34 -8.01
CA ILE A 113 0.19 -5.24 -8.62
C ILE A 113 0.87 -6.05 -7.53
N GLU A 114 1.13 -7.34 -7.80
CA GLU A 114 1.90 -8.20 -6.90
C GLU A 114 3.38 -8.10 -7.24
N LEU A 115 4.21 -7.71 -6.27
CA LEU A 115 5.66 -7.84 -6.36
C LEU A 115 6.01 -9.29 -6.05
N GLU A 116 6.26 -10.06 -7.10
CA GLU A 116 6.65 -11.46 -6.99
C GLU A 116 8.05 -11.63 -6.35
N ASN A 117 8.42 -12.89 -6.07
CA ASN A 117 9.45 -13.33 -5.11
C ASN A 117 10.87 -12.71 -5.23
N VAL A 118 11.19 -11.96 -6.28
CA VAL A 118 12.49 -11.31 -6.47
C VAL A 118 12.44 -9.90 -5.87
N PHE A 119 13.04 -9.75 -4.68
CA PHE A 119 13.11 -8.47 -4.00
C PHE A 119 14.37 -7.69 -4.40
N GLU A 120 14.42 -7.28 -5.66
CA GLU A 120 15.51 -6.52 -6.26
C GLU A 120 15.07 -5.09 -6.60
N ARG A 121 15.99 -4.13 -6.47
CA ARG A 121 15.74 -2.70 -6.73
C ARG A 121 15.14 -2.44 -8.11
N GLY A 122 15.50 -3.24 -9.11
CA GLY A 122 14.99 -3.12 -10.48
C GLY A 122 13.51 -3.48 -10.59
N GLU A 123 13.06 -4.55 -9.92
CA GLU A 123 11.63 -4.89 -9.88
C GLU A 123 10.82 -3.87 -9.09
N ILE A 124 11.40 -3.39 -7.99
CA ILE A 124 10.79 -2.35 -7.15
C ILE A 124 10.60 -1.06 -7.95
N GLU A 125 11.65 -0.62 -8.65
CA GLU A 125 11.61 0.53 -9.54
C GLU A 125 10.55 0.37 -10.63
N ARG A 126 10.51 -0.80 -11.29
CA ARG A 126 9.51 -1.11 -12.32
C ARG A 126 8.09 -1.06 -11.77
N ALA A 127 7.82 -1.71 -10.65
CA ALA A 127 6.50 -1.74 -10.03
C ALA A 127 6.02 -0.32 -9.68
N ILE A 128 6.90 0.53 -9.13
CA ILE A 128 6.57 1.92 -8.82
C ILE A 128 6.27 2.71 -10.11
N LYS A 129 7.11 2.59 -11.14
CA LYS A 129 6.90 3.30 -12.41
C LYS A 129 5.63 2.84 -13.12
N LEU A 130 5.38 1.54 -13.19
CA LEU A 130 4.15 0.97 -13.74
C LEU A 130 2.93 1.57 -13.04
N LEU A 131 2.91 1.54 -11.70
CA LEU A 131 1.75 2.00 -10.95
C LEU A 131 1.55 3.52 -11.00
N MET A 132 2.63 4.32 -11.04
CA MET A 132 2.57 5.78 -10.87
C MET A 132 2.63 6.57 -12.18
N VAL A 133 3.29 6.04 -13.21
CA VAL A 133 3.67 6.79 -14.42
C VAL A 133 3.10 6.17 -15.69
N GLU A 134 3.09 4.85 -15.78
CA GLU A 134 2.71 4.17 -17.02
C GLU A 134 1.18 4.10 -17.22
N ARG A 135 0.77 3.94 -18.48
CA ARG A 135 -0.64 3.83 -18.88
C ARG A 135 -1.35 2.65 -18.22
N GLU A 136 -0.66 1.53 -18.02
CA GLU A 136 -1.24 0.38 -17.31
C GLU A 136 -1.63 0.76 -15.87
N GLY A 137 -0.81 1.57 -15.19
CA GLY A 137 -1.12 2.11 -13.87
C GLY A 137 -2.33 3.04 -13.84
N GLU A 138 -2.63 3.75 -14.94
CA GLU A 138 -3.85 4.58 -15.03
C GLU A 138 -5.12 3.73 -14.89
N GLU A 139 -5.16 2.56 -15.55
CA GLU A 139 -6.30 1.66 -15.43
C GLU A 139 -6.45 1.10 -14.01
N ILE A 140 -5.33 0.78 -13.35
CA ILE A 140 -5.32 0.30 -11.96
C ILE A 140 -5.84 1.39 -11.01
N ARG A 141 -5.37 2.64 -11.19
CA ARG A 141 -5.84 3.81 -10.44
C ARG A 141 -7.33 4.06 -10.65
N GLN A 142 -7.81 3.96 -11.89
CA GLN A 142 -9.24 4.11 -12.18
C GLN A 142 -10.07 3.00 -11.51
N ARG A 143 -9.63 1.75 -11.58
CA ARG A 143 -10.30 0.64 -10.87
C ARG A 143 -10.33 0.84 -9.36
N ALA A 144 -9.27 1.40 -8.77
CA ALA A 144 -9.23 1.74 -7.35
C ALA A 144 -10.23 2.85 -7.00
N ALA A 145 -10.33 3.90 -7.82
CA ALA A 145 -11.33 4.95 -7.66
C ALA A 145 -12.78 4.42 -7.77
N ASP A 146 -13.06 3.54 -8.74
CA ASP A 146 -14.37 2.91 -8.89
C ASP A 146 -14.71 2.01 -7.69
N LEU A 147 -13.72 1.30 -7.15
CA LEU A 147 -13.88 0.47 -5.96
C LEU A 147 -14.22 1.33 -4.73
N LYS A 148 -13.56 2.48 -4.55
CA LYS A 148 -13.89 3.46 -3.50
C LYS A 148 -15.37 3.85 -3.55
N LEU A 149 -15.88 4.20 -4.74
CA LEU A 149 -17.29 4.57 -4.90
C LEU A 149 -18.23 3.43 -4.52
N LYS A 150 -17.93 2.20 -4.95
CA LYS A 150 -18.74 1.01 -4.58
C LYS A 150 -18.74 0.77 -3.06
N LEU A 151 -17.59 0.90 -2.41
CA LEU A 151 -17.47 0.74 -0.96
C LEU A 151 -18.28 1.82 -0.23
N GLN A 152 -18.15 3.09 -0.63
CA GLN A 152 -18.92 4.19 -0.05
C GLN A 152 -20.43 3.96 -0.17
N LEU A 153 -20.91 3.55 -1.34
CA LEU A 153 -22.33 3.25 -1.54
C LEU A 153 -22.80 2.05 -0.70
N SER A 154 -21.95 1.04 -0.48
CA SER A 154 -22.32 -0.14 0.29
C SER A 154 -22.58 0.15 1.79
N VAL A 155 -21.89 1.15 2.34
CA VAL A 155 -21.96 1.49 3.78
C VAL A 155 -22.90 2.66 4.08
N GLN A 156 -23.28 3.44 3.07
CA GLN A 156 -24.27 4.52 3.22
C GLN A 156 -25.66 3.96 3.54
N LYS A 157 -26.54 4.83 4.06
CA LYS A 157 -27.93 4.44 4.38
C LYS A 157 -28.63 3.87 3.14
N GLY A 158 -29.16 2.66 3.28
CA GLY A 158 -29.79 1.90 2.18
C GLY A 158 -28.83 1.03 1.37
N GLY A 159 -27.51 1.15 1.59
CA GLY A 159 -26.48 0.30 1.00
C GLY A 159 -26.50 -1.14 1.54
N SER A 160 -25.86 -2.06 0.81
CA SER A 160 -25.88 -3.50 1.12
C SER A 160 -25.31 -3.83 2.50
N SER A 161 -24.13 -3.31 2.84
CA SER A 161 -23.48 -3.54 4.13
C SER A 161 -24.24 -2.86 5.28
N TYR A 162 -24.77 -1.66 5.03
CA TYR A 162 -25.64 -0.95 5.98
C TYR A 162 -26.90 -1.78 6.30
N ASN A 163 -27.58 -2.30 5.28
CA ASN A 163 -28.78 -3.11 5.47
C ASN A 163 -28.45 -4.42 6.18
N SER A 164 -27.39 -5.11 5.79
CA SER A 164 -26.94 -6.36 6.41
C SER A 164 -26.66 -6.19 7.91
N LEU A 165 -25.99 -5.10 8.30
CA LEU A 165 -25.75 -4.79 9.71
C LEU A 165 -27.04 -4.52 10.48
N ASN A 166 -27.97 -3.76 9.89
CA ASN A 166 -29.27 -3.49 10.54
C ASN A 166 -30.13 -4.74 10.67
N GLU A 167 -30.13 -5.62 9.68
CA GLU A 167 -30.81 -6.91 9.74
C GLU A 167 -30.23 -7.78 10.86
N PHE A 168 -28.90 -7.83 10.97
CA PHE A 168 -28.21 -8.53 12.05
C PHE A 168 -28.58 -7.98 13.44
N VAL A 169 -28.58 -6.65 13.61
CA VAL A 169 -28.99 -6.02 14.88
C VAL A 169 -30.44 -6.32 15.22
N LYS A 170 -31.36 -6.21 14.25
CA LYS A 170 -32.77 -6.57 14.43
C LYS A 170 -32.94 -8.02 14.86
N HIS A 171 -32.18 -8.93 14.25
CA HIS A 171 -32.22 -10.35 14.61
C HIS A 171 -31.80 -10.57 16.07
N ILE A 172 -30.70 -9.97 16.52
CA ILE A 172 -30.25 -10.07 17.92
C ILE A 172 -31.29 -9.49 18.88
N MET A 173 -31.92 -8.36 18.53
CA MET A 173 -32.94 -7.72 19.38
C MET A 173 -34.29 -8.45 19.38
N SER A 174 -34.50 -9.42 18.49
CA SER A 174 -35.72 -10.23 18.41
C SER A 174 -35.66 -11.52 19.23
N VAL A 175 -34.49 -11.79 19.84
CA VAL A 175 -34.24 -12.88 20.80
C VAL A 175 -34.35 -12.33 22.21
#